data_AF-A0A529IF55-F1
#
_entry.id   AF-A0A529IF55-F1
#
_cell.length_a   1.000
_cell.length_b   1.000
_cell.length_c   1.000
_cell.angle_alpha   90.00
_cell.angle_beta   90.00
_cell.angle_gamma   90.00
#
_symmetry.space_group_name_H-M   'P 1'
#
loop_
_entity.id
_entity.type
_entity.pdbx_description
1 polymer ?
#
loop_
_entity_poly.entity_id
_entity_poly.type
_entity_poly.pdbx_seq_one_letter_code
_entity_poly.pdbx_strand_id
1 'polypeptide(L)' 'IFLAFSTANPEAALAPSGRIAHADFVPDVDIDPFFDAVVQGVEEAILNALVANEDMTGRDGNFVPALPKAWLQARFPNQ' A
#
# COMPACT_ATOMS: atom_id res chain seq x y z
N ILE A 1 -4.25 10.67 1.98
CA ILE A 1 -2.86 11.19 1.94
C ILE A 1 -2.00 10.05 1.42
N PHE A 2 -1.11 10.31 0.46
CA PHE A 2 -0.21 9.30 -0.11
C PHE A 2 1.24 9.75 0.06
N LEU A 3 2.13 8.79 0.32
CA LEU A 3 3.57 9.00 0.44
C LEU A 3 4.27 7.89 -0.33
N ALA A 4 5.19 8.26 -1.21
CA ALA A 4 6.10 7.34 -1.88
C ALA A 4 7.54 7.77 -1.59
N PHE A 5 8.41 6.81 -1.34
CA PHE A 5 9.84 7.02 -1.18
C PHE A 5 10.58 5.85 -1.82
N SER A 6 11.83 6.08 -2.20
CA SER A 6 12.69 5.04 -2.75
C SER A 6 13.83 4.74 -1.79
N THR A 7 14.18 3.47 -1.67
CA THR A 7 15.37 3.00 -0.95
C THR A 7 16.59 2.86 -1.85
N ALA A 8 16.49 3.23 -3.14
CA ALA A 8 17.53 2.98 -4.14
C ALA A 8 18.83 3.79 -3.92
N ASN A 9 18.74 4.97 -3.31
CA ASN A 9 19.87 5.91 -3.18
C ASN A 9 20.23 6.23 -1.72
N PRO A 10 20.56 5.22 -0.87
CA PRO A 10 20.78 5.44 0.55
C PRO A 10 22.06 6.25 0.82
N GLU A 11 23.11 6.02 0.04
CA GLU A 11 24.39 6.74 0.19
C GLU A 11 24.24 8.23 -0.16
N ALA A 12 23.47 8.54 -1.21
CA ALA A 12 23.17 9.92 -1.58
C ALA A 12 22.32 10.62 -0.51
N ALA A 13 21.31 9.94 0.02
CA ALA A 13 20.42 10.47 1.05
C ALA A 13 21.14 10.77 2.37
N LEU A 14 22.21 10.03 2.68
CA LEU A 14 22.99 10.16 3.90
C LEU A 14 24.34 10.87 3.69
N ALA A 15 24.58 11.43 2.50
CA ALA A 15 25.87 12.03 2.18
C ALA A 15 26.18 13.24 3.09
N PRO A 16 27.42 13.35 3.61
CA PRO A 16 27.79 14.47 4.46
C PRO A 16 27.83 15.78 3.67
N SER A 17 27.49 16.88 4.36
CA SER A 17 27.54 18.23 3.79
C SER A 17 28.94 18.56 3.23
N GLY A 18 28.99 19.29 2.12
CA GLY A 18 30.22 19.73 1.48
C GLY A 18 30.85 18.71 0.51
N ARG A 19 30.14 17.64 0.14
CA ARG A 19 30.57 16.66 -0.87
C ARG A 19 29.54 16.52 -1.99
N ILE A 20 30.01 16.16 -3.19
CA ILE A 20 29.15 15.76 -4.30
C ILE A 20 28.57 14.38 -3.98
N ALA A 21 27.26 14.23 -4.13
CA ALA A 21 26.55 12.96 -4.07
C ALA A 21 26.11 12.56 -5.48
N HIS A 22 26.11 11.26 -5.75
CA HIS A 22 25.60 10.67 -6.99
C HIS A 22 24.38 9.82 -6.67
N ALA A 23 23.38 9.84 -7.54
CA ALA A 23 22.17 9.04 -7.41
C ALA A 23 21.82 8.46 -8.78
N ASP A 24 21.30 7.24 -8.75
CA ASP A 24 20.81 6.53 -9.92
C ASP A 24 19.30 6.72 -10.03
N PHE A 25 18.83 6.81 -11.28
CA PHE A 25 17.43 7.06 -11.61
C PHE A 25 16.95 6.05 -12.65
N VAL A 26 15.71 5.62 -12.51
CA VAL A 26 14.99 4.91 -13.56
C VAL A 26 14.55 5.95 -14.60
N PRO A 27 14.83 5.76 -15.90
CA PRO A 27 14.34 6.66 -16.94
C PRO A 27 12.80 6.71 -16.96
N ASP A 28 12.23 7.87 -17.29
CA ASP A 28 10.77 8.04 -17.33
C ASP A 28 10.08 7.06 -18.28
N VAL A 29 10.74 6.65 -19.37
CA VAL A 29 10.20 5.68 -20.33
C VAL A 29 10.08 4.26 -19.76
N ASP A 30 10.77 3.97 -18.65
CA ASP A 30 10.83 2.64 -18.03
C ASP A 30 10.05 2.60 -16.70
N ILE A 31 9.37 3.69 -16.31
CA ILE A 31 8.70 3.79 -15.00
C ILE A 31 7.30 3.17 -14.97
N ASP A 32 6.66 2.98 -16.13
CA ASP A 32 5.27 2.48 -16.24
C ASP A 32 4.98 1.22 -15.41
N PRO A 33 5.86 0.19 -15.38
CA PRO A 33 5.62 -0.99 -14.55
C PRO A 33 5.51 -0.69 -13.04
N PHE A 34 6.15 0.37 -12.54
CA PHE A 34 6.03 0.78 -11.14
C PHE A 34 4.66 1.39 -10.85
N PHE A 35 4.03 2.08 -11.82
CA PHE A 35 2.68 2.61 -11.64
C PHE A 35 1.66 1.48 -11.50
N ASP A 36 1.74 0.47 -12.38
CA ASP A 36 0.88 -0.71 -12.28
C ASP A 36 1.10 -1.47 -10.97
N ALA A 37 2.36 -1.63 -10.56
CA ALA A 37 2.68 -2.29 -9.29
C ALA A 37 2.13 -1.53 -8.07
N VAL A 38 2.16 -0.19 -8.09
CA VAL A 38 1.57 0.64 -7.02
C VAL A 38 0.05 0.48 -6.99
N VAL A 39 -0.62 0.49 -8.14
CA VAL A 39 -2.07 0.28 -8.22
C VAL A 39 -2.45 -1.08 -7.61
N GLN A 40 -1.81 -2.15 -8.08
CA GLN A 40 -2.08 -3.51 -7.58
C GLN A 40 -1.77 -3.65 -6.09
N GLY A 41 -0.62 -3.13 -5.65
CA GLY A 41 -0.21 -3.20 -4.24
C GLY A 41 -1.15 -2.43 -3.30
N VAL A 42 -1.64 -1.27 -3.72
CA VAL A 42 -2.57 -0.46 -2.92
C VAL A 42 -3.98 -1.06 -2.92
N GLU A 43 -4.47 -1.54 -4.06
CA GLU A 43 -5.76 -2.23 -4.16
C GLU A 43 -5.80 -3.43 -3.21
N GLU A 44 -4.79 -4.28 -3.29
CA GLU A 44 -4.69 -5.48 -2.48
C GLU A 44 -4.48 -5.16 -0.99
N ALA A 45 -3.74 -4.10 -0.64
CA ALA A 45 -3.59 -3.67 0.75
C ALA A 45 -4.93 -3.23 1.39
N ILE A 46 -5.78 -2.54 0.62
CA ILE A 46 -7.12 -2.13 1.08
C ILE A 46 -8.00 -3.35 1.29
N LEU A 47 -8.00 -4.29 0.33
CA LEU A 47 -8.75 -5.54 0.45
C LEU A 47 -8.29 -6.36 1.66
N ASN A 48 -6.98 -6.48 1.87
CA ASN A 48 -6.43 -7.17 3.03
C ASN A 48 -6.86 -6.54 4.35
N ALA A 49 -6.92 -5.20 4.45
CA ALA A 49 -7.42 -4.53 5.64
C ALA A 49 -8.91 -4.85 5.91
N LEU A 50 -9.74 -4.91 4.87
CA LEU A 50 -11.16 -5.28 5.00
C LEU A 50 -11.34 -6.76 5.32
N VAL A 51 -10.51 -7.65 4.77
CA VAL A 51 -10.61 -9.09 5.01
C VAL A 51 -10.05 -9.47 6.39
N ALA A 52 -9.03 -8.78 6.87
CA ALA A 52 -8.41 -9.07 8.17
C ALA A 52 -9.17 -8.50 9.37
N ASN A 53 -10.19 -7.64 9.15
CA ASN A 53 -10.88 -6.98 10.26
C ASN A 53 -11.75 -7.93 11.09
N GLU A 54 -12.03 -7.51 12.32
CA GLU A 54 -12.91 -8.19 13.28
C GLU A 54 -14.03 -7.24 13.72
N ASP A 55 -15.12 -7.81 14.25
CA ASP A 55 -16.22 -7.07 14.86
C ASP A 55 -15.69 -6.20 16.02
N MET A 56 -16.07 -4.91 16.04
CA MET A 56 -15.61 -3.97 17.05
C MET A 56 -16.74 -3.11 17.60
N THR A 57 -16.86 -3.03 18.92
CA THR A 57 -17.67 -2.03 19.61
C THR A 57 -16.76 -0.93 20.16
N GLY A 58 -16.95 0.28 19.67
CA GLY A 58 -16.22 1.47 20.09
C GLY A 58 -16.92 2.27 21.18
N ARG A 59 -16.48 3.52 21.32
CA ARG A 59 -17.05 4.50 22.25
C ARG A 59 -18.56 4.68 22.00
N ASP A 60 -19.30 4.93 23.08
CA ASP A 60 -20.75 5.21 23.06
C ASP A 60 -21.60 4.06 22.48
N GLY A 61 -21.06 2.83 22.48
CA GLY A 61 -21.77 1.64 21.99
C GLY A 61 -21.81 1.51 20.46
N ASN A 62 -21.03 2.31 19.73
CA ASN A 62 -20.96 2.23 18.28
C ASN A 62 -20.36 0.90 17.84
N PHE A 63 -21.14 0.08 17.13
CA PHE A 63 -20.71 -1.21 16.63
C PHE A 63 -20.38 -1.15 15.13
N VAL A 64 -19.23 -1.71 14.75
CA VAL A 64 -18.79 -1.88 13.36
C VAL A 64 -18.49 -3.37 13.15
N PRO A 65 -19.22 -4.06 12.25
CA PRO A 65 -18.97 -5.46 11.97
C PRO A 65 -17.75 -5.67 11.07
N ALA A 66 -17.19 -6.86 11.17
CA ALA A 66 -16.25 -7.41 10.21
C ALA A 66 -16.90 -7.55 8.83
N LEU A 67 -16.05 -7.63 7.80
CA LEU A 67 -16.51 -8.00 6.47
C LEU A 67 -17.20 -9.39 6.52
N PRO A 68 -18.46 -9.54 6.05
CA PRO A 68 -19.22 -10.78 6.18
C PRO A 68 -18.75 -11.83 5.16
N LYS A 69 -17.66 -12.53 5.47
CA LYS A 69 -16.97 -13.48 4.58
C LYS A 69 -17.86 -14.59 4.04
N ALA A 70 -18.73 -15.17 4.87
CA ALA A 70 -19.65 -16.23 4.45
C ALA A 70 -20.68 -15.72 3.42
N TRP A 71 -21.18 -14.49 3.62
CA TRP A 71 -22.09 -13.87 2.65
C TRP A 71 -21.37 -13.58 1.33
N LEU A 72 -20.13 -13.07 1.38
CA LEU A 72 -19.33 -12.81 0.19
C LEU A 72 -19.12 -14.09 -0.63
N GLN A 73 -18.70 -15.19 0.01
CA GLN A 73 -18.52 -16.49 -0.65
C GLN A 73 -19.82 -17.00 -1.28
N ALA A 74 -20.94 -16.90 -0.57
CA ALA A 74 -22.25 -17.31 -1.10
C ALA A 74 -22.68 -16.44 -2.29
N ARG A 75 -22.33 -15.15 -2.28
CA ARG A 75 -22.72 -14.18 -3.32
C ARG A 75 -21.83 -14.22 -4.56
N PHE A 76 -20.57 -14.60 -4.39
CA PHE A 76 -19.53 -14.67 -5.42
C PHE A 76 -18.77 -16.01 -5.36
N PRO A 77 -19.42 -17.14 -5.70
CA PRO A 77 -18.85 -18.48 -5.48
C PRO A 77 -17.75 -18.89 -6.46
N ASN A 78 -17.53 -18.13 -7.54
CA ASN A 78 -16.66 -18.49 -8.67
C ASN A 78 -15.60 -17.42 -9.00
N GLN A 79 -15.26 -16.58 -8.02
CA GLN A 79 -14.00 -15.84 -8.00
C GLN A 79 -13.13 -16.45 -6.90
#